data_AF-A0A0P0GRJ9-F1
#
_entry.id   AF-A0A0P0GRJ9-F1
#
_cell.length_a   1.000
_cell.length_b   1.000
_cell.length_c   1.000
_cell.angle_alpha   90.00
_cell.angle_beta   90.00
_cell.angle_gamma   90.00
#
_symmetry.space_group_name_H-M   'P 1'
#
loop_
_entity.id
_entity.type
_entity.pdbx_description
1 polymer ?
#
loop_
_entity_poly.entity_id
_entity_poly.type
_entity_poly.pdbx_seq_one_letter_code
_entity_poly.pdbx_strand_id
1 'polypeptide(L)'
;MRCNSPVQPNWEICPHCGQGLHAELCSFCGASMEADDFFCPDCGNPRTGIICPDCNTLNFRSFCRKCNRPLNEMAMQEMQKAKKDPVFQEMLALAQELADLEEQILNTVSEEIPVGEPELPPVELSEADKKLIQQYKDLFSGSGSLEGMQVARPEPKVEEPVQTRPKIQLNVKKVDLDEAKQSYKEKLEEMKLLMEKLRPEGDMTPQMQRNYYSARKLPVLRKSVTKAPVCWICNLCGCHHSHPSECAQPELGGTWVYEDVVTVTKTFEYQDD
;
A
#
# COMPACT_ATOMS: atom_id res chain seq x y z
N MET A 1 -21.52 -28.46 -3.24
CA MET A 1 -20.91 -27.20 -2.76
C MET A 1 -19.47 -27.44 -2.36
N ARG A 2 -18.50 -26.62 -2.79
CA ARG A 2 -17.07 -26.90 -2.62
C ARG A 2 -16.48 -26.47 -1.27
N CYS A 3 -16.92 -25.33 -0.74
CA CYS A 3 -16.37 -24.74 0.49
C CYS A 3 -17.34 -24.76 1.68
N ASN A 4 -18.50 -25.43 1.55
CA ASN A 4 -19.56 -25.54 2.56
C ASN A 4 -20.07 -24.22 3.17
N SER A 5 -19.73 -23.07 2.58
CA SER A 5 -20.28 -21.78 3.00
C SER A 5 -21.78 -21.71 2.70
N PRO A 6 -22.57 -21.02 3.56
CA PRO A 6 -24.00 -20.82 3.31
C PRO A 6 -24.20 -20.03 2.01
N VAL A 7 -25.19 -20.42 1.22
CA VAL A 7 -25.59 -19.74 -0.01
C VAL A 7 -27.09 -19.58 -0.07
N GLN A 8 -27.54 -18.51 -0.72
CA GLN A 8 -28.96 -18.27 -0.95
C GLN A 8 -29.43 -18.92 -2.27
N PRO A 9 -30.72 -19.27 -2.39
CA PRO A 9 -31.25 -19.95 -3.58
C PRO A 9 -31.14 -19.15 -4.88
N ASN A 10 -31.10 -17.82 -4.78
CA ASN A 10 -31.04 -16.90 -5.92
C ASN A 10 -29.60 -16.53 -6.32
N TRP A 11 -28.59 -17.11 -5.69
CA TRP A 11 -27.20 -16.83 -6.02
C TRP A 11 -26.74 -17.72 -7.16
N GLU A 12 -26.07 -17.13 -8.15
CA GLU A 12 -25.47 -17.89 -9.24
C GLU A 12 -24.12 -18.51 -8.85
N ILE A 13 -23.41 -17.89 -7.91
CA ILE A 13 -22.03 -18.21 -7.56
C ILE A 13 -21.85 -18.15 -6.05
N CYS A 14 -21.07 -19.09 -5.50
CA CYS A 14 -20.62 -19.01 -4.12
C CYS A 14 -19.65 -17.84 -3.93
N PRO A 15 -19.90 -16.88 -3.01
CA PRO A 15 -19.02 -15.72 -2.82
C PRO A 15 -17.64 -16.11 -2.26
N HIS A 16 -17.54 -17.18 -1.48
CA HIS A 16 -16.28 -17.61 -0.88
C HIS A 16 -15.34 -18.36 -1.84
N CYS A 17 -15.88 -19.33 -2.59
CA CYS A 17 -15.06 -20.17 -3.46
C CYS A 17 -15.16 -19.83 -4.95
N GLY A 18 -16.15 -19.05 -5.37
CA GLY A 18 -16.37 -18.68 -6.76
C GLY A 18 -16.98 -19.78 -7.63
N GLN A 19 -17.31 -20.95 -7.07
CA GLN A 19 -17.97 -22.06 -7.77
C GLN A 19 -19.38 -21.65 -8.23
N GLY A 20 -19.74 -21.99 -9.47
CA GLY A 20 -21.13 -21.86 -9.95
C GLY A 20 -22.08 -22.76 -9.16
N LEU A 21 -23.23 -22.22 -8.76
CA LEU A 21 -24.26 -22.91 -7.99
C LEU A 21 -25.25 -23.68 -8.88
N HIS A 22 -25.32 -23.30 -10.15
CA HIS A 22 -26.08 -23.94 -11.21
C HIS A 22 -25.20 -24.93 -11.96
N ALA A 23 -25.48 -26.22 -11.82
CA ALA A 23 -24.69 -27.28 -12.44
C ALA A 23 -25.01 -27.45 -13.94
N GLU A 24 -26.20 -27.02 -14.34
CA GLU A 24 -26.80 -27.03 -15.67
C GLU A 24 -26.33 -25.87 -16.55
N LEU A 25 -25.57 -24.92 -16.00
CA LEU A 25 -25.03 -23.76 -16.72
C LEU A 25 -23.51 -23.73 -16.68
N CYS A 26 -22.91 -23.32 -17.79
CA CYS A 26 -21.49 -23.03 -17.84
C CYS A 26 -21.16 -21.79 -16.99
N SER A 27 -20.23 -21.94 -16.04
CA SER A 27 -19.81 -20.83 -15.17
C SER A 27 -19.07 -19.69 -15.90
N PHE A 28 -18.60 -19.93 -17.14
CA PHE A 28 -17.81 -18.99 -17.93
C PHE A 28 -18.62 -18.18 -18.94
N CYS A 29 -19.57 -18.80 -19.66
CA CYS A 29 -20.38 -18.13 -20.69
C CYS A 29 -21.89 -18.13 -20.39
N GLY A 30 -22.38 -19.01 -19.51
CA GLY A 30 -23.81 -19.14 -19.20
C GLY A 30 -24.58 -20.10 -20.10
N ALA A 31 -23.93 -20.76 -21.05
CA ALA A 31 -24.55 -21.78 -21.90
C ALA A 31 -25.07 -22.98 -21.09
N SER A 32 -26.10 -23.66 -21.58
CA SER A 32 -26.59 -24.90 -20.98
C SER A 32 -25.57 -26.02 -21.13
N MET A 33 -25.42 -26.85 -20.09
CA MET A 33 -24.51 -27.98 -20.06
C MET A 33 -25.22 -29.21 -19.48
N GLU A 34 -24.92 -30.37 -20.04
CA GLU A 34 -25.38 -31.64 -19.51
C GLU A 34 -24.55 -32.08 -18.29
N ALA A 35 -25.10 -33.00 -17.49
CA ALA A 35 -24.44 -33.48 -16.28
C ALA A 35 -23.10 -34.18 -16.56
N ASP A 36 -22.93 -34.70 -17.77
CA ASP A 36 -21.82 -35.56 -18.17
C ASP A 36 -20.73 -34.77 -18.92
N ASP A 37 -21.01 -33.49 -19.24
CA ASP A 37 -20.11 -32.63 -20.00
C ASP A 37 -18.88 -32.23 -19.18
N PHE A 38 -17.70 -32.62 -19.67
CA PHE A 38 -16.41 -32.18 -19.13
C PHE A 38 -16.03 -30.77 -19.60
N PHE A 39 -16.45 -30.39 -20.80
CA PHE A 39 -16.20 -29.10 -21.42
C PHE A 39 -17.51 -28.50 -21.91
N CYS A 40 -17.63 -27.18 -21.83
CA CYS A 40 -18.78 -26.47 -22.38
C CYS A 40 -18.79 -26.59 -23.92
N PRO A 41 -19.91 -26.99 -24.54
CA PRO A 41 -20.01 -27.10 -26.00
C PRO A 41 -19.87 -25.75 -26.71
N ASP A 42 -20.27 -24.65 -26.06
CA ASP A 42 -20.28 -23.32 -26.68
C ASP A 42 -18.94 -22.59 -26.56
N CYS A 43 -18.32 -22.65 -25.38
CA CYS A 43 -17.09 -21.87 -25.10
C CYS A 43 -15.83 -22.71 -24.88
N GLY A 44 -15.95 -24.04 -24.90
CA GLY A 44 -14.82 -24.97 -24.72
C GLY A 44 -14.15 -24.95 -23.34
N ASN A 45 -14.64 -24.14 -22.39
CA ASN A 45 -14.04 -24.06 -21.06
C ASN A 45 -14.37 -25.32 -20.23
N PRO A 46 -13.41 -25.81 -19.42
CA PRO A 46 -13.60 -27.01 -18.62
C PRO A 46 -14.53 -26.75 -17.43
N ARG A 47 -15.42 -27.71 -17.14
CA ARG A 47 -16.34 -27.65 -15.99
C ARG A 47 -15.61 -27.68 -14.64
N THR A 48 -14.41 -28.26 -14.62
CA THR A 48 -13.55 -28.35 -13.42
C THR A 48 -12.91 -27.01 -13.03
N GLY A 49 -13.05 -25.97 -13.85
CA GLY A 49 -12.39 -24.69 -13.66
C GLY A 49 -10.97 -24.64 -14.23
N ILE A 50 -10.38 -23.45 -14.21
CA ILE A 50 -9.06 -23.13 -14.75
C ILE A 50 -8.14 -22.67 -13.61
N ILE A 51 -6.95 -23.24 -13.54
CA ILE A 51 -5.91 -22.84 -12.58
C ILE A 51 -5.16 -21.65 -13.16
N CYS A 52 -5.06 -20.55 -12.40
CA CYS A 52 -4.32 -19.38 -12.82
C CYS A 52 -2.82 -19.67 -12.86
N PRO A 53 -2.12 -19.42 -13.98
CA PRO A 53 -0.69 -19.73 -14.10
C PRO A 53 0.21 -18.86 -13.22
N ASP A 54 -0.21 -17.66 -12.82
CA ASP A 54 0.62 -16.75 -12.03
C ASP A 54 0.52 -16.99 -10.52
N CYS A 55 -0.67 -17.30 -10.03
CA CYS A 55 -0.94 -17.38 -8.60
C CYS A 55 -1.54 -18.71 -8.15
N ASN A 56 -1.61 -19.68 -9.06
CA ASN A 56 -2.08 -21.06 -8.85
C ASN A 56 -3.49 -21.17 -8.24
N THR A 57 -4.28 -20.10 -8.30
CA THR A 57 -5.65 -20.07 -7.78
C THR A 57 -6.59 -20.76 -8.77
N LEU A 58 -7.45 -21.66 -8.28
CA LEU A 58 -8.51 -22.26 -9.12
C LEU A 58 -9.67 -21.27 -9.32
N ASN A 59 -10.10 -21.11 -10.56
CA ASN A 59 -11.14 -20.18 -10.95
C ASN A 59 -12.21 -20.86 -11.81
N PHE A 60 -13.46 -20.47 -11.60
CA PHE A 60 -14.61 -20.87 -12.43
C PHE A 60 -15.12 -19.71 -13.28
N ARG A 61 -14.29 -18.68 -13.44
CA ARG A 61 -14.58 -17.42 -14.11
C ARG A 61 -13.47 -17.12 -15.11
N SER A 62 -13.77 -16.30 -16.11
CA SER A 62 -12.83 -15.95 -17.17
C SER A 62 -11.64 -15.10 -16.68
N PHE A 63 -11.76 -14.45 -15.52
CA PHE A 63 -10.69 -13.70 -14.85
C PHE A 63 -10.32 -14.34 -13.52
N CYS A 64 -9.03 -14.31 -13.18
CA CYS A 64 -8.54 -14.79 -11.91
C CYS A 64 -9.05 -13.92 -10.76
N ARG A 65 -9.71 -14.52 -9.76
CA ARG A 65 -10.24 -13.81 -8.59
C ARG A 65 -9.17 -13.19 -7.69
N LYS A 66 -7.91 -13.62 -7.81
CA LYS A 66 -6.79 -13.15 -6.97
C LYS A 66 -5.98 -12.04 -7.66
N CYS A 67 -5.59 -12.24 -8.91
CA CYS A 67 -4.71 -11.32 -9.63
C CYS A 67 -5.37 -10.63 -10.83
N ASN A 68 -6.66 -10.87 -11.09
CA ASN A 68 -7.40 -10.38 -12.25
C ASN A 68 -6.80 -10.74 -13.62
N ARG A 69 -5.93 -11.77 -13.69
CA ARG A 69 -5.40 -12.26 -14.97
C ARG A 69 -6.52 -12.85 -15.83
N PRO A 70 -6.63 -12.51 -17.13
CA PRO A 70 -7.51 -13.21 -18.06
C PRO A 70 -7.05 -14.66 -18.24
N LEU A 71 -7.98 -15.61 -18.14
CA LEU A 71 -7.71 -17.05 -18.13
C LEU A 71 -8.15 -17.79 -19.39
N ASN A 72 -9.06 -17.21 -20.16
CA ASN A 72 -9.59 -17.81 -21.38
C ASN A 72 -9.72 -16.77 -22.51
N GLU A 73 -10.09 -17.24 -23.69
CA GLU A 73 -10.19 -16.39 -24.89
C GLU A 73 -11.22 -15.27 -24.73
N MET A 74 -12.37 -15.55 -24.13
CA MET A 74 -13.41 -14.53 -23.88
C MET A 74 -12.87 -13.38 -23.02
N ALA A 75 -12.12 -13.66 -21.96
CA ALA A 75 -11.49 -12.62 -21.15
C ALA A 75 -10.43 -11.83 -21.93
N MET A 76 -9.64 -12.49 -22.78
CA MET A 76 -8.65 -11.80 -23.62
C MET A 76 -9.33 -10.87 -24.63
N GLN A 77 -10.42 -11.28 -25.24
CA GLN A 77 -11.21 -10.46 -26.15
C GLN A 77 -11.83 -9.25 -25.43
N GLU A 78 -12.42 -9.44 -24.25
CA GLU A 78 -12.97 -8.33 -23.45
C GLU A 78 -11.90 -7.33 -23.02
N MET A 79 -10.69 -7.79 -22.68
CA MET A 79 -9.55 -6.91 -22.43
C MET A 79 -9.16 -6.07 -23.66
N GLN A 80 -9.22 -6.66 -24.86
CA GLN A 80 -8.95 -5.93 -26.09
C GLN A 80 -10.04 -4.89 -26.40
N LYS A 81 -11.31 -5.22 -26.11
CA LYS A 81 -12.42 -4.26 -26.22
C LYS A 81 -12.25 -3.10 -25.24
N ALA A 82 -11.96 -3.39 -23.98
CA ALA A 82 -11.72 -2.38 -22.95
C ALA A 82 -10.59 -1.42 -23.36
N LYS A 83 -9.48 -1.92 -23.91
CA LYS A 83 -8.38 -1.07 -24.40
C LYS A 83 -8.78 -0.08 -25.49
N LYS A 84 -9.80 -0.39 -26.28
CA LYS A 84 -10.31 0.45 -27.38
C LYS A 84 -11.46 1.36 -26.95
N ASP A 85 -11.95 1.18 -25.73
CA ASP A 85 -13.10 1.90 -25.20
C ASP A 85 -12.68 3.32 -24.76
N PRO A 86 -13.19 4.39 -25.39
CA PRO A 86 -12.76 5.75 -25.09
C PRO A 86 -13.08 6.15 -23.65
N VAL A 87 -14.23 5.70 -23.12
CA VAL A 87 -14.63 5.99 -21.74
C VAL A 87 -13.65 5.35 -20.75
N PHE A 88 -13.18 4.14 -21.06
CA PHE A 88 -12.18 3.48 -20.24
C PHE A 88 -10.79 4.13 -20.37
N GLN A 89 -10.43 4.68 -21.53
CA GLN A 89 -9.18 5.44 -21.69
C GLN A 89 -9.18 6.75 -20.91
N GLU A 90 -10.29 7.50 -20.95
CA GLU A 90 -10.49 8.72 -20.14
C GLU A 90 -10.36 8.38 -18.65
N MET A 91 -10.98 7.28 -18.23
CA MET A 91 -10.91 6.79 -16.86
C MET A 91 -9.49 6.44 -16.43
N LEU A 92 -8.70 5.78 -17.29
CA LEU A 92 -7.31 5.47 -17.00
C LEU A 92 -6.44 6.74 -16.87
N ALA A 93 -6.69 7.75 -17.69
CA ALA A 93 -6.01 9.03 -17.60
C ALA A 93 -6.36 9.73 -16.28
N LEU A 94 -7.63 9.80 -15.92
CA LEU A 94 -8.09 10.40 -14.67
C LEU A 94 -7.57 9.66 -13.43
N ALA A 95 -7.43 8.33 -13.50
CA ALA A 95 -6.83 7.54 -12.43
C ALA A 95 -5.35 7.89 -12.22
N GLN A 96 -4.61 8.14 -13.31
CA GLN A 96 -3.22 8.58 -13.22
C GLN A 96 -3.14 9.98 -12.60
N GLU A 97 -4.00 10.91 -13.02
CA GLU A 97 -4.02 12.26 -12.46
C GLU A 97 -4.36 12.27 -10.97
N LEU A 98 -5.30 11.42 -10.53
CA LEU A 98 -5.61 11.25 -9.11
C LEU A 98 -4.41 10.72 -8.32
N ALA A 99 -3.66 9.76 -8.87
CA ALA A 99 -2.46 9.23 -8.24
C ALA A 99 -1.34 10.29 -8.12
N ASP A 100 -1.18 11.13 -9.13
CA ASP A 100 -0.20 12.22 -9.13
C ASP A 100 -0.58 13.30 -8.10
N LEU A 101 -1.88 13.63 -7.97
CA LEU A 101 -2.38 14.54 -6.93
C LEU A 101 -2.20 13.96 -5.52
N GLU A 102 -2.46 12.67 -5.33
CA GLU A 102 -2.24 12.00 -4.05
C GLU A 102 -0.76 12.06 -3.63
N GLU A 103 0.16 11.85 -4.57
CA GLU A 103 1.60 11.99 -4.34
C GLU A 103 2.00 13.43 -3.99
N GLN A 104 1.45 14.43 -4.66
CA GLN A 104 1.67 15.84 -4.31
C GLN A 104 1.19 16.16 -2.90
N ILE A 105 0.01 15.66 -2.51
CA ILE A 105 -0.53 15.84 -1.16
C ILE A 105 0.37 15.15 -0.12
N LEU A 106 0.84 13.93 -0.39
CA LEU A 106 1.72 13.20 0.53
C LEU A 106 3.08 13.89 0.71
N ASN A 107 3.68 14.38 -0.37
CA ASN A 107 4.97 15.07 -0.33
C ASN A 107 4.88 16.40 0.42
N THR A 108 3.83 17.18 0.17
CA THR A 108 3.62 18.46 0.88
C THR A 108 3.37 18.26 2.37
N VAL A 109 2.59 17.25 2.78
CA VAL A 109 2.41 16.89 4.21
C VAL A 109 3.73 16.42 4.84
N SER A 110 4.55 15.67 4.11
CA SER A 110 5.85 15.19 4.61
C SER A 110 6.86 16.32 4.81
N GLU A 111 6.85 17.34 3.94
CA GLU A 111 7.66 18.55 4.11
C GLU A 111 7.20 19.46 5.27
N GLU A 112 5.95 19.32 5.73
CA GLU A 112 5.45 20.02 6.92
C GLU A 112 5.87 19.36 8.23
N ILE A 113 6.45 18.16 8.20
CA ILE A 113 7.11 17.56 9.37
C ILE A 113 8.48 18.23 9.51
N PRO A 114 8.70 19.09 10.52
CA PRO A 114 10.03 19.61 10.76
C PRO A 114 10.92 18.41 11.10
N VAL A 115 12.00 18.20 10.33
CA VAL A 115 13.18 17.48 10.80
C VAL A 115 13.83 18.36 11.86
N GLY A 116 13.18 18.39 13.01
CA GLY A 116 13.51 19.15 14.19
C GLY A 116 12.80 18.41 15.29
N GLU A 117 13.57 17.63 16.03
CA GLU A 117 13.18 17.03 17.30
C GLU A 117 12.20 17.99 18.01
N PRO A 118 10.96 17.57 18.31
CA PRO A 118 10.04 18.46 18.99
C PRO A 118 10.69 18.86 20.31
N GLU A 119 11.17 20.10 20.41
CA GLU A 119 11.49 20.69 21.70
C GLU A 119 10.18 20.69 22.47
N LEU A 120 10.02 19.65 23.28
CA LEU A 120 8.97 19.56 24.27
C LEU A 120 8.98 20.89 25.01
N PRO A 121 7.80 21.52 25.22
CA PRO A 121 7.74 22.69 26.10
C PRO A 121 8.45 22.31 27.40
N PRO A 122 9.25 23.21 28.03
CA PRO A 122 9.95 22.88 29.26
C PRO A 122 8.94 22.27 30.23
N VAL A 123 9.06 20.96 30.46
CA VAL A 123 8.18 20.27 31.39
C VAL A 123 8.59 20.80 32.75
N GLU A 124 7.84 21.78 33.26
CA GLU A 124 8.00 22.21 34.64
C GLU A 124 7.59 21.03 35.52
N LEU A 125 8.59 20.30 36.00
CA LEU A 125 8.40 19.22 36.96
C LEU A 125 7.55 19.72 38.13
N SER A 126 6.49 19.00 38.46
CA SER A 126 5.65 19.34 39.60
C SER A 126 6.50 19.33 40.88
N GLU A 127 6.06 20.02 41.92
CA GLU A 127 6.79 20.02 43.20
C GLU A 127 6.94 18.61 43.79
N ALA A 128 6.00 17.71 43.47
CA ALA A 128 6.07 16.30 43.82
C ALA A 128 7.20 15.58 43.07
N ASP A 129 7.37 15.84 41.77
CA ASP A 129 8.43 15.25 40.95
C ASP A 129 9.81 15.77 41.37
N LYS A 130 9.91 17.06 41.69
CA LYS A 130 11.16 17.66 42.22
C LYS A 130 11.54 17.03 43.56
N LYS A 131 10.57 16.79 44.44
CA LYS A 131 10.81 16.09 45.72
C LYS A 131 11.19 14.62 45.51
N LEU A 132 10.57 13.93 44.56
CA LEU A 132 10.88 12.54 44.24
C LEU A 132 12.32 12.40 43.71
N ILE A 133 12.73 13.31 42.81
CA ILE A 133 14.11 13.37 42.28
C ILE A 133 15.11 13.69 43.40
N GLN A 134 14.75 14.58 44.32
CA GLN A 134 15.59 14.91 45.47
C GLN A 134 15.75 13.70 46.40
N GLN A 135 14.66 12.99 46.71
CA GLN A 135 14.70 11.76 47.49
C GLN A 135 15.56 10.68 46.83
N TYR A 136 15.49 10.55 45.50
CA TYR A 136 16.35 9.64 44.75
C TYR A 136 17.82 10.05 44.88
N LYS A 137 18.14 11.34 44.71
CA LYS A 137 19.52 11.83 44.89
C LYS A 137 20.04 11.59 46.30
N ASP A 138 19.22 11.80 47.32
CA ASP A 138 19.62 11.62 48.72
C ASP A 138 19.84 10.13 49.04
N LEU A 139 19.03 9.24 48.47
CA LEU A 139 19.20 7.78 48.58
C LEU A 139 20.52 7.29 47.95
N PHE A 140 20.90 7.83 46.80
CA PHE A 140 22.14 7.46 46.11
C PHE A 140 23.38 8.20 46.64
N SER A 141 23.20 9.32 47.35
CA SER A 141 24.30 10.05 48.02
C SER A 141 24.74 9.37 49.32
N GLY A 142 23.89 8.53 49.92
CA GLY A 142 24.18 7.76 51.13
C GLY A 142 24.82 6.39 50.91
N SER A 143 24.86 5.88 49.67
CA SER A 143 25.52 4.62 49.33
C SER A 143 26.92 4.90 48.78
N GLY A 144 27.87 5.12 49.68
CA GLY A 144 29.30 5.12 49.34
C GLY A 144 29.73 3.76 48.80
N SER A 145 29.81 3.63 47.48
CA SER A 145 30.68 2.67 46.78
C SER A 145 30.53 2.89 45.28
N LEU A 146 31.38 3.75 44.71
CA LEU A 146 31.98 3.64 43.37
C LEU A 146 32.95 4.82 43.20
N GLU A 147 33.99 4.86 44.05
CA GLU A 147 35.24 5.53 43.69
C GLU A 147 35.89 4.70 42.59
N GLY A 148 36.03 5.28 41.39
CA GLY A 148 36.92 4.72 40.37
C GLY A 148 36.38 4.78 38.96
N MET A 149 36.27 5.99 38.40
CA MET A 149 36.58 6.26 36.99
C MET A 149 36.48 7.77 36.72
N GLN A 150 37.63 8.43 36.74
CA GLN A 150 37.75 9.81 36.27
C GLN A 150 37.54 9.83 34.75
N VAL A 151 36.55 10.58 34.29
CA VAL A 151 36.49 11.06 32.90
C VAL A 151 36.63 12.57 32.96
N ALA A 152 37.66 13.08 32.30
CA ALA A 152 38.02 14.49 32.27
C ALA A 152 36.86 15.33 31.74
N ARG A 153 36.48 16.35 32.52
CA ARG A 153 35.54 17.40 32.13
C ARG A 153 36.23 18.33 31.12
N PRO A 154 35.72 18.49 29.89
CA PRO A 154 36.22 19.52 28.98
C PRO A 154 35.91 20.90 29.56
N GLU A 155 36.88 21.81 29.46
CA GLU A 155 36.75 23.21 29.87
C GLU A 155 35.66 23.93 29.06
N PRO A 156 34.89 24.87 29.68
CA PRO A 156 33.87 25.62 28.98
C PRO A 156 34.54 26.61 28.01
N LYS A 157 34.36 26.41 26.70
CA LYS A 157 34.68 27.42 25.69
C LYS A 157 33.63 28.52 25.73
N VAL A 158 34.15 29.73 25.94
CA VAL A 158 33.58 31.07 25.82
C VAL A 158 32.34 31.16 24.90
N GLU A 159 31.26 31.72 25.45
CA GLU A 159 30.05 32.13 24.73
C GLU A 159 30.39 33.26 23.74
N GLU A 160 30.24 33.01 22.44
CA GLU A 160 30.05 34.09 21.47
C GLU A 160 28.55 34.39 21.33
N PRO A 161 28.16 35.68 21.18
CA PRO A 161 26.75 36.06 21.09
C PRO A 161 26.17 35.58 19.76
N VAL A 162 25.34 34.53 19.82
CA VAL A 162 24.56 34.04 18.68
C VAL A 162 23.57 35.12 18.28
N GLN A 163 23.80 35.76 17.13
CA GLN A 163 22.86 36.70 16.54
C GLN A 163 21.54 35.97 16.24
N THR A 164 20.46 36.44 16.85
CA THR A 164 19.10 35.99 16.58
C THR A 164 18.73 36.31 15.14
N ARG A 165 18.68 35.29 14.28
CA ARG A 165 18.13 35.42 12.94
C ARG A 165 16.61 35.63 13.04
N PRO A 166 16.02 36.57 12.28
CA PRO A 166 14.59 36.80 12.31
C PRO A 166 13.84 35.55 11.82
N LYS A 167 12.88 35.08 12.63
CA LYS A 167 11.93 34.02 12.24
C LYS A 167 11.10 34.52 11.06
N ILE A 168 11.44 34.07 9.86
CA ILE A 168 10.58 34.22 8.68
C ILE A 168 9.41 33.26 8.89
N GLN A 169 8.23 33.80 9.19
CA GLN A 169 6.98 33.03 9.16
C GLN A 169 6.56 32.84 7.70
N LEU A 170 6.86 31.67 7.13
CA LEU A 170 6.44 31.29 5.79
C LEU A 170 4.98 30.85 5.82
N ASN A 171 4.08 31.76 5.45
CA ASN A 171 2.64 31.51 5.32
C ASN A 171 2.27 30.95 3.91
N VAL A 172 3.15 30.18 3.28
CA VAL A 172 3.10 29.92 1.81
C VAL A 172 2.62 28.50 1.42
N LYS A 173 2.37 27.55 2.34
CA LYS A 173 2.06 26.15 1.96
C LYS A 173 0.63 25.63 2.17
N LYS A 174 -0.20 26.29 2.99
CA LYS A 174 -1.55 25.78 3.33
C LYS A 174 -2.57 25.94 2.21
N VAL A 175 -2.51 27.05 1.48
CA VAL A 175 -3.46 27.36 0.40
C VAL A 175 -3.30 26.38 -0.78
N ASP A 176 -2.06 26.06 -1.13
CA ASP A 176 -1.70 25.11 -2.19
C ASP A 176 -2.19 23.67 -1.87
N LEU A 177 -2.05 23.26 -0.61
CA LEU A 177 -2.47 21.94 -0.14
C LEU A 177 -4.00 21.78 -0.08
N ASP A 178 -4.72 22.84 0.27
CA ASP A 178 -6.19 22.84 0.26
C ASP A 178 -6.75 22.82 -1.17
N GLU A 179 -6.12 23.53 -2.11
CA GLU A 179 -6.45 23.50 -3.54
C GLU A 179 -6.19 22.11 -4.15
N ALA A 180 -5.06 21.47 -3.82
CA ALA A 180 -4.75 20.10 -4.23
C ALA A 180 -5.80 19.09 -3.71
N LYS A 181 -6.22 19.22 -2.44
CA LYS A 181 -7.29 18.38 -1.88
C LYS A 181 -8.65 18.61 -2.54
N GLN A 182 -8.95 19.85 -2.92
CA GLN A 182 -10.20 20.17 -3.60
C GLN A 182 -10.23 19.58 -5.02
N SER A 183 -9.16 19.79 -5.80
CA SER A 183 -9.04 19.22 -7.14
C SER A 183 -9.09 17.68 -7.13
N TYR A 184 -8.51 17.04 -6.12
CA TYR A 184 -8.63 15.59 -5.91
C TYR A 184 -10.09 15.15 -5.72
N LYS A 185 -10.87 15.87 -4.90
CA LYS A 185 -12.30 15.57 -4.70
C LYS A 185 -13.13 15.77 -5.97
N GLU A 186 -12.87 16.84 -6.72
CA GLU A 186 -13.59 17.13 -7.97
C GLU A 186 -13.32 16.04 -9.01
N LYS A 187 -12.05 15.63 -9.19
CA LYS A 187 -11.67 14.53 -10.08
C LYS A 187 -12.22 13.17 -9.64
N LEU A 188 -12.39 12.94 -8.34
CA LEU A 188 -13.06 11.73 -7.85
C LEU A 188 -14.54 11.68 -8.27
N GLU A 189 -15.25 12.82 -8.28
CA GLU A 189 -16.63 12.84 -8.75
C GLU A 189 -16.71 12.65 -10.28
N GLU A 190 -15.78 13.24 -11.04
CA GLU A 190 -15.66 12.98 -12.47
C GLU A 190 -15.42 11.48 -12.77
N MET A 191 -14.53 10.85 -12.00
CA MET A 191 -14.26 9.40 -12.09
C MET A 191 -15.53 8.58 -11.85
N LYS A 192 -16.32 8.95 -10.83
CA LYS A 192 -17.58 8.29 -10.52
C LYS A 192 -18.61 8.46 -11.64
N LEU A 193 -18.69 9.63 -12.26
CA LEU A 193 -19.56 9.87 -13.42
C LEU A 193 -19.14 9.04 -14.64
N LEU A 194 -17.84 8.85 -14.87
CA LEU A 194 -17.34 7.96 -15.93
C LEU A 194 -17.66 6.50 -15.64
N MET A 195 -17.55 6.06 -14.38
CA MET A 195 -17.91 4.70 -13.95
C MET A 195 -19.40 4.40 -14.20
N GLU A 196 -20.30 5.36 -13.98
CA GLU A 196 -21.74 5.22 -14.26
C GLU A 196 -22.03 5.01 -15.75
N LYS A 197 -21.22 5.63 -16.63
CA LYS A 197 -21.35 5.48 -18.10
C LYS A 197 -20.91 4.10 -18.60
N LEU A 198 -20.02 3.41 -17.89
CA LEU A 198 -19.56 2.05 -18.23
C LEU A 198 -20.59 1.00 -17.82
N ARG A 199 -21.70 0.94 -18.56
CA ARG A 199 -22.72 -0.11 -18.42
C ARG A 199 -22.66 -1.07 -19.61
N PRO A 200 -22.64 -2.40 -19.38
CA PRO A 200 -22.73 -3.39 -20.46
C PRO A 200 -24.09 -3.29 -21.17
N GLU A 201 -24.16 -3.83 -22.39
CA GLU A 201 -25.39 -3.92 -23.16
C GLU A 201 -26.44 -4.80 -22.43
N GLY A 202 -27.71 -4.43 -22.54
CA GLY A 202 -28.80 -4.99 -21.72
C GLY A 202 -29.18 -6.44 -22.03
N ASP A 203 -28.71 -6.99 -23.14
CA ASP A 203 -28.95 -8.37 -23.60
C ASP A 203 -27.84 -9.35 -23.20
N MET A 204 -26.77 -8.86 -22.57
CA MET A 204 -25.64 -9.70 -22.17
C MET A 204 -26.01 -10.64 -21.02
N THR A 205 -25.52 -11.89 -21.07
CA THR A 205 -25.66 -12.84 -19.96
C THR A 205 -24.92 -12.34 -18.71
N PRO A 206 -25.31 -12.77 -17.50
CA PRO A 206 -24.61 -12.41 -16.26
C PRO A 206 -23.10 -12.73 -16.30
N GLN A 207 -22.72 -13.81 -16.98
CA GLN A 207 -21.32 -14.21 -17.17
C GLN A 207 -20.58 -13.26 -18.11
N MET A 208 -21.21 -12.81 -19.19
CA MET A 208 -20.65 -11.82 -20.10
C MET A 208 -20.52 -10.44 -19.43
N GLN A 209 -21.53 -10.00 -18.67
CA GLN A 209 -21.48 -8.73 -17.92
C GLN A 209 -20.32 -8.74 -16.91
N ARG A 210 -20.11 -9.86 -16.23
CA ARG A 210 -18.97 -10.03 -15.31
C ARG A 210 -17.63 -9.91 -16.03
N ASN A 211 -17.51 -10.49 -17.23
CA ASN A 211 -16.29 -10.37 -18.03
C ASN A 211 -16.06 -8.91 -18.46
N TYR A 212 -17.12 -8.20 -18.86
CA TYR A 212 -17.08 -6.77 -19.20
C TYR A 212 -16.53 -5.92 -18.05
N TYR A 213 -17.08 -6.08 -16.84
CA TYR A 213 -16.62 -5.34 -15.66
C TYR A 213 -15.21 -5.73 -15.22
N SER A 214 -14.87 -7.02 -15.28
CA SER A 214 -13.53 -7.51 -14.88
C SER A 214 -12.42 -7.00 -15.82
N ALA A 215 -12.73 -6.87 -17.11
CA ALA A 215 -11.82 -6.31 -18.11
C ALA A 215 -11.59 -4.80 -17.92
N ARG A 216 -12.58 -4.09 -17.37
CA ARG A 216 -12.54 -2.64 -17.08
C ARG A 216 -12.24 -2.34 -15.61
N LYS A 217 -11.70 -3.31 -14.86
CA LYS A 217 -11.26 -3.09 -13.48
C LYS A 217 -10.01 -2.20 -13.49
N LEU A 218 -10.12 -1.01 -12.88
CA LEU A 218 -8.97 -0.14 -12.66
C LEU A 218 -7.97 -0.81 -11.70
N PRO A 219 -6.68 -0.87 -12.04
CA PRO A 219 -5.65 -1.28 -11.10
C PRO A 219 -5.38 -0.18 -10.08
N VAL A 220 -5.23 -0.55 -8.81
CA VAL A 220 -4.76 0.36 -7.76
C VAL A 220 -3.24 0.25 -7.69
N LEU A 221 -2.55 1.34 -7.98
CA LEU A 221 -1.11 1.44 -7.77
C LEU A 221 -0.87 1.91 -6.33
N ARG A 222 -0.37 1.02 -5.47
CA ARG A 222 0.13 1.42 -4.15
C ARG A 222 1.61 1.68 -4.23
N LYS A 223 2.02 2.91 -3.96
CA LYS A 223 3.42 3.25 -3.70
C LYS A 223 3.67 3.03 -2.21
N SER A 224 4.59 2.12 -1.88
CA SER A 224 5.07 1.96 -0.49
C SER A 224 6.54 2.31 -0.44
N VAL A 225 6.91 3.17 0.50
CA VAL A 225 8.32 3.48 0.79
C VAL A 225 8.81 2.51 1.84
N THR A 226 9.83 1.72 1.51
CA THR A 226 10.49 0.79 2.43
C THR A 226 11.97 1.15 2.54
N LYS A 227 12.49 1.18 3.76
CA LYS A 227 13.92 1.41 4.00
C LYS A 227 14.70 0.14 3.70
N ALA A 228 15.51 0.15 2.64
CA ALA A 228 16.39 -0.96 2.31
C ALA A 228 17.82 -0.67 2.82
N PRO A 229 18.51 -1.64 3.43
CA PRO A 229 19.90 -1.47 3.82
C PRO A 229 20.78 -1.40 2.57
N VAL A 230 21.50 -0.29 2.39
CA VAL A 230 22.41 -0.07 1.26
C VAL A 230 23.80 -0.60 1.58
N CYS A 231 24.32 -0.22 2.74
CA CYS A 231 25.63 -0.66 3.19
C CYS A 231 25.75 -0.54 4.70
N TRP A 232 26.73 -1.25 5.25
CA TRP A 232 27.10 -1.22 6.64
C TRP A 232 28.46 -0.53 6.78
N ILE A 233 28.53 0.51 7.61
CA ILE A 233 29.77 1.24 7.88
C ILE A 233 30.42 0.66 9.14
N CYS A 234 31.64 0.15 8.97
CA CYS A 234 32.41 -0.42 10.06
C CYS A 234 32.88 0.65 11.06
N ASN A 235 32.70 0.42 12.37
CA ASN A 235 33.19 1.33 13.40
C ASN A 235 34.73 1.33 13.56
N LEU A 236 35.41 0.25 13.14
CA LEU A 236 36.87 0.14 13.24
C LEU A 236 37.60 0.90 12.13
N CYS A 237 37.22 0.67 10.87
CA CYS A 237 37.95 1.20 9.70
C CYS A 237 37.17 2.23 8.89
N GLY A 238 35.87 2.43 9.14
CA GLY A 238 35.02 3.33 8.35
C GLY A 238 34.74 2.84 6.93
N CYS A 239 35.15 1.62 6.56
CA CYS A 239 34.85 1.05 5.24
C CYS A 239 33.38 0.65 5.13
N HIS A 240 32.86 0.72 3.90
CA HIS A 240 31.49 0.34 3.55
C HIS A 240 31.47 -1.12 3.13
N HIS A 241 30.66 -1.93 3.81
CA HIS A 241 30.46 -3.35 3.52
C HIS A 241 29.02 -3.62 3.09
N SER A 242 28.79 -4.71 2.36
CA SER A 242 27.44 -5.13 2.02
C SER A 242 26.78 -5.90 3.18
N HIS A 243 27.60 -6.54 4.01
CA HIS A 243 27.18 -7.18 5.26
C HIS A 243 28.24 -7.05 6.37
N PRO A 244 27.84 -7.02 7.66
CA PRO A 244 28.77 -7.00 8.79
C PRO A 244 29.73 -8.21 8.82
N SER A 245 29.34 -9.34 8.23
CA SER A 245 30.17 -10.55 8.12
C SER A 245 31.41 -10.38 7.23
N GLU A 246 31.45 -9.35 6.39
CA GLU A 246 32.60 -9.03 5.53
C GLU A 246 33.65 -8.18 6.26
N CYS A 247 33.37 -7.79 7.51
CA CYS A 247 34.28 -7.00 8.32
C CYS A 247 35.35 -7.87 8.98
N ALA A 248 36.57 -7.34 9.08
CA ALA A 248 37.67 -8.00 9.77
C ALA A 248 37.44 -8.15 11.30
N GLN A 249 36.69 -7.23 11.91
CA GLN A 249 36.34 -7.26 13.34
C GLN A 249 34.88 -6.82 13.55
N PRO A 250 33.91 -7.69 13.28
CA PRO A 250 32.48 -7.37 13.41
C PRO A 250 32.04 -7.12 14.87
N GLU A 251 32.82 -7.60 15.84
CA GLU A 251 32.59 -7.44 17.29
C GLU A 251 32.68 -5.99 17.78
N LEU A 252 33.37 -5.11 17.05
CA LEU A 252 33.40 -3.67 17.31
C LEU A 252 32.16 -2.94 16.77
N GLY A 253 31.30 -3.67 16.07
CA GLY A 253 30.03 -3.17 15.54
C GLY A 253 30.19 -2.22 14.34
N GLY A 254 29.06 -1.65 13.94
CA GLY A 254 28.95 -0.73 12.83
C GLY A 254 27.53 -0.27 12.61
N THR A 255 27.34 0.71 11.73
CA THR A 255 26.05 1.35 11.50
C THR A 255 25.52 1.01 10.11
N TRP A 256 24.25 0.62 10.04
CA TRP A 256 23.57 0.43 8.76
C TRP A 256 23.14 1.78 8.17
N VAL A 257 23.47 1.97 6.89
CA VAL A 257 22.95 3.05 6.07
C VAL A 257 21.80 2.51 5.25
N TYR A 258 20.65 3.18 5.34
CA TYR A 258 19.44 2.82 4.62
C TYR A 258 19.14 3.88 3.56
N GLU A 259 18.55 3.44 2.46
CA GLU A 259 17.97 4.30 1.44
C GLU A 259 16.49 3.99 1.31
N ASP A 260 15.71 5.04 1.05
CA ASP A 260 14.28 4.91 0.84
C ASP A 260 14.04 4.32 -0.55
N VAL A 261 13.63 3.05 -0.58
CA VAL A 261 13.27 2.37 -1.82
C VAL A 261 11.76 2.50 -2.02
N VAL A 262 11.37 3.21 -3.07
CA VAL A 262 9.98 3.33 -3.50
C VAL A 262 9.61 2.07 -4.28
N THR A 263 8.79 1.22 -3.68
CA THR A 263 8.23 0.05 -4.36
C THR A 263 6.82 0.38 -4.85
N VAL A 264 6.60 0.33 -6.16
CA VAL A 264 5.27 0.50 -6.76
C VAL A 264 4.66 -0.88 -6.96
N THR A 265 3.66 -1.22 -6.16
CA THR A 265 2.93 -2.47 -6.29
C THR A 265 1.60 -2.22 -7.01
N LYS A 266 1.45 -2.81 -8.19
CA LYS A 266 0.18 -2.84 -8.91
C LYS A 266 -0.69 -3.94 -8.32
N THR A 267 -1.75 -3.56 -7.64
CA THR A 267 -2.69 -4.52 -7.05
C THR A 267 -4.09 -4.34 -7.62
N PHE A 268 -4.82 -5.44 -7.68
CA PHE A 268 -6.26 -5.44 -7.90
C PHE A 268 -6.92 -5.85 -6.59
N GLU A 269 -6.59 -5.16 -5.49
CA GLU A 269 -7.16 -5.48 -4.20
C GLU A 269 -8.69 -5.42 -4.24
N TYR A 270 -9.31 -6.30 -3.47
CA TYR A 270 -10.70 -6.22 -3.10
C TYR A 270 -10.68 -5.67 -1.68
N GLN A 271 -11.52 -4.69 -1.36
CA GLN A 271 -11.81 -4.42 0.05
C GLN A 271 -12.52 -5.68 0.55
N ASP A 272 -11.83 -6.46 1.36
CA ASP A 272 -12.47 -7.49 2.17
C ASP A 272 -13.24 -6.71 3.26
N ASP A 273 -14.55 -6.53 3.06
CA ASP A 273 -15.48 -6.04 4.09
C ASP A 273 -15.58 -7.04 5.26
#